data_AF-A0A183DFW9-F1
#
_entry.id   AF-A0A183DFW9-F1
#
_cell.length_a   1.000
_cell.length_b   1.000
_cell.length_c   1.000
_cell.angle_alpha   90.00
_cell.angle_beta   90.00
_cell.angle_gamma   90.00
#
_symmetry.space_group_name_H-M   'P 1'
#
loop_
_entity.id
_entity.type
_entity.pdbx_description
1 polymer ?
#
loop_
_entity_poly.entity_id
_entity_poly.type
_entity_poly.pdbx_seq_one_letter_code
_entity_poly.pdbx_strand_id
1 'polypeptide(L)'
;LDNIKWMIDFYPLPYIVWKILWKFICPLIYSAMLSLAWFSYKPLSYENYKFPLYAEKIGWALSLAPLLAIPITALAKFCLADGTIIQRWMDLFCPDDEWGPALAVHRAEYYPLQIPEARRLVFPAQKQVHSETY
;
A
#
# COMPACT_ATOMS: atom_id res chain seq x y z
N LEU A 1 0.35 -0.21 -13.16
CA LEU A 1 -0.07 -1.06 -14.31
C LEU A 1 1.13 -1.73 -14.96
N ASP A 2 2.34 -1.17 -14.82
CA ASP A 2 3.57 -1.76 -15.36
C ASP A 2 3.88 -3.15 -14.76
N ASN A 3 3.64 -3.36 -13.46
CA ASN A 3 3.72 -4.70 -12.86
C ASN A 3 2.76 -5.71 -13.51
N ILE A 4 1.55 -5.29 -13.88
CA ILE A 4 0.57 -6.16 -14.55
C ILE A 4 1.08 -6.48 -15.95
N LYS A 5 1.50 -5.46 -16.71
CA LYS A 5 2.09 -5.65 -18.04
C LYS A 5 3.27 -6.63 -18.01
N TRP A 6 4.07 -6.61 -16.95
CA TRP A 6 5.16 -7.57 -16.77
C TRP A 6 4.69 -9.00 -16.49
N MET A 7 3.60 -9.18 -15.74
CA MET A 7 3.04 -10.51 -15.45
C MET A 7 2.37 -11.17 -16.65
N ILE A 8 1.79 -10.39 -17.57
CA ILE A 8 0.96 -10.88 -18.69
C ILE A 8 1.50 -10.48 -20.06
N ASP A 9 2.68 -9.86 -20.15
CA ASP A 9 3.37 -9.36 -21.35
C ASP A 9 2.65 -8.29 -22.20
N PHE A 10 1.36 -8.02 -21.96
CA PHE A 10 0.60 -6.98 -22.65
C PHE A 10 -0.10 -6.00 -21.69
N TYR A 11 -0.39 -4.79 -22.16
CA TYR A 11 -1.23 -3.85 -21.40
C TYR A 11 -2.70 -4.24 -21.56
N PRO A 12 -3.48 -4.32 -20.47
CA PRO A 12 -4.91 -4.57 -20.58
C PRO A 12 -5.57 -3.44 -21.39
N LEU A 13 -6.28 -3.78 -22.47
CA LEU A 13 -7.13 -2.86 -23.21
C LEU A 13 -8.43 -2.68 -22.40
N PRO A 14 -8.81 -1.49 -21.88
CA PRO A 14 -8.27 -0.13 -22.02
C PRO A 14 -7.52 0.34 -20.75
N TYR A 15 -6.19 0.50 -20.84
CA TYR A 15 -5.30 0.89 -19.73
C TYR A 15 -5.80 2.09 -18.92
N ILE A 16 -6.33 3.11 -19.61
CA ILE A 16 -6.77 4.34 -18.97
C ILE A 16 -8.03 4.13 -18.12
N VAL A 17 -8.95 3.26 -18.56
CA VAL A 17 -10.19 2.95 -17.85
C VAL A 17 -9.86 2.22 -16.55
N TRP A 18 -8.98 1.22 -16.60
CA TRP A 18 -8.51 0.51 -15.40
C TRP A 18 -7.83 1.45 -14.39
N LYS A 19 -7.00 2.37 -14.89
CA LYS A 19 -6.34 3.37 -14.04
C LYS A 19 -7.34 4.31 -13.36
N ILE A 20 -8.34 4.80 -14.09
CA ILE A 20 -9.39 5.68 -13.53
C ILE A 20 -10.28 4.91 -12.56
N LEU A 21 -10.65 3.68 -12.90
CA LEU A 21 -11.49 2.81 -12.10
C LEU A 21 -10.88 2.60 -10.71
N TRP A 22 -9.62 2.15 -10.63
CA TRP A 22 -8.97 1.89 -9.35
C TRP A 22 -8.60 3.15 -8.59
N LYS A 23 -8.20 4.22 -9.27
CA LYS A 23 -7.76 5.46 -8.60
C LYS A 23 -8.92 6.33 -8.10
N PHE A 24 -10.04 6.34 -8.81
CA PHE A 24 -11.13 7.30 -8.55
C PHE A 24 -12.48 6.63 -8.31
N ILE A 25 -12.89 5.68 -9.15
CA ILE A 25 -14.24 5.11 -9.07
C ILE A 25 -14.37 4.22 -7.82
N CYS A 26 -13.44 3.29 -7.60
CA CYS A 26 -13.44 2.44 -6.42
C CYS A 26 -13.48 3.25 -5.11
N PRO A 27 -12.53 4.18 -4.84
CA PRO A 27 -12.55 4.93 -3.60
C PRO A 27 -13.80 5.81 -3.47
N LEU A 28 -14.32 6.36 -4.57
CA LEU A 28 -15.56 7.14 -4.55
C LEU A 28 -16.77 6.29 -4.16
N ILE A 29 -16.93 5.09 -4.74
CA ILE A 29 -18.03 4.17 -4.42
C ILE A 29 -17.94 3.74 -2.96
N TYR A 30 -16.76 3.34 -2.48
CA TYR A 30 -16.59 2.96 -1.08
C TYR A 30 -16.87 4.11 -0.12
N SER A 31 -16.43 5.33 -0.46
CA SER A 31 -16.72 6.54 0.33
C SER A 31 -18.22 6.86 0.36
N ALA A 32 -18.91 6.74 -0.77
CA ALA A 32 -20.35 6.95 -0.86
C ALA A 32 -21.12 5.90 -0.04
N MET A 33 -20.73 4.61 -0.16
CA MET A 33 -21.36 3.53 0.60
C MET A 33 -21.17 3.70 2.11
N LEU A 34 -19.97 4.08 2.55
CA LEU A 34 -19.69 4.37 3.96
C LEU A 34 -20.51 5.58 4.45
N SER A 35 -20.61 6.63 3.64
CA SER A 35 -21.38 7.83 3.99
C SER A 35 -22.87 7.51 4.14
N LEU A 36 -23.45 6.76 3.19
CA LEU A 36 -24.85 6.33 3.26
C LEU A 36 -25.12 5.40 4.45
N ALA A 37 -24.19 4.50 4.77
CA ALA A 37 -24.28 3.64 5.95
C ALA A 37 -24.28 4.47 7.24
N TRP A 38 -23.47 5.54 7.31
CA TRP A 38 -23.44 6.45 8.45
C TRP A 38 -24.72 7.27 8.59
N PHE A 39 -25.20 7.87 7.49
CA PHE A 39 -26.44 8.66 7.51
C PHE A 39 -27.68 7.81 7.80
N SER A 40 -27.70 6.55 7.36
CA SER A 40 -28.82 5.63 7.58
C SER A 40 -28.72 4.86 8.89
N TYR A 41 -27.71 5.14 9.71
CA TYR A 41 -27.54 4.47 10.98
C TYR A 41 -28.73 4.73 11.90
N LYS A 42 -29.38 3.64 12.34
CA LYS A 42 -30.47 3.66 13.30
C LYS A 42 -30.16 2.66 14.40
N PRO A 43 -30.50 2.97 15.67
CA PRO A 43 -30.29 2.06 16.78
C PRO A 43 -31.01 0.74 16.51
N LEU A 44 -30.31 -0.37 16.75
CA LEU A 44 -30.78 -1.72 16.46
C LEU A 44 -32.09 -2.00 17.25
N SER A 45 -33.21 -2.11 16.53
CA SER A 45 -34.51 -2.46 17.10
C SER A 45 -35.06 -3.64 16.33
N TYR A 46 -35.50 -4.68 17.03
CA TYR A 46 -36.15 -5.83 16.43
C TYR A 46 -37.58 -5.93 16.95
N GLU A 47 -38.55 -5.75 16.06
CA GLU A 47 -39.97 -5.60 16.40
C GLU A 47 -40.18 -4.55 17.51
N ASN A 48 -40.66 -4.98 18.68
CA ASN A 48 -40.89 -4.14 19.86
C ASN A 48 -39.73 -4.19 20.88
N TYR A 49 -38.66 -4.93 20.58
CA TYR A 49 -37.49 -5.05 21.46
C TYR A 49 -36.39 -4.08 21.02
N LYS A 50 -36.11 -3.10 21.89
CA LYS A 50 -34.95 -2.22 21.74
C LYS A 50 -33.73 -2.94 22.28
N PHE A 51 -32.73 -3.14 21.43
CA PHE A 51 -31.48 -3.72 21.91
C PHE A 51 -30.81 -2.79 22.92
N PRO A 52 -30.21 -3.36 23.97
CA PRO A 52 -29.45 -2.58 24.91
C PRO A 52 -28.17 -2.05 24.27
N LEU A 53 -27.74 -0.86 24.69
CA LEU A 53 -26.60 -0.13 24.09
C LEU A 53 -25.27 -0.92 24.10
N TYR A 54 -25.07 -1.86 25.03
CA TYR A 54 -23.86 -2.68 25.07
C TYR A 54 -23.77 -3.65 23.87
N ALA A 55 -24.90 -4.20 23.41
CA ALA A 55 -24.93 -5.11 22.27
C ALA A 55 -24.52 -4.40 20.98
N GLU A 56 -25.00 -3.17 20.80
CA GLU A 56 -24.64 -2.29 19.69
C GLU A 56 -23.15 -1.93 19.70
N LYS A 57 -22.59 -1.57 20.86
CA LYS A 57 -21.15 -1.31 21.02
C LYS A 57 -20.29 -2.53 20.68
N ILE A 58 -20.72 -3.73 21.08
CA ILE A 58 -20.01 -4.98 20.75
C ILE A 58 -20.05 -5.23 19.24
N GLY A 59 -21.19 -5.01 18.57
CA GLY A 59 -21.30 -5.14 17.12
C GLY A 59 -20.37 -4.19 16.36
N TRP A 60 -20.30 -2.93 16.80
CA TRP A 60 -19.35 -1.95 16.26
C TRP A 60 -17.89 -2.34 16.54
N ALA A 61 -17.58 -2.78 17.75
CA ALA A 61 -16.22 -3.23 18.11
C ALA A 61 -15.78 -4.42 17.24
N LEU A 62 -16.66 -5.39 17.02
CA LEU A 62 -16.38 -6.54 16.15
C LEU A 62 -16.18 -6.12 14.69
N SER A 63 -16.98 -5.17 14.21
CA SER A 63 -16.86 -4.62 12.84
C SER A 63 -15.56 -3.85 12.64
N LEU A 64 -15.11 -3.10 13.66
CA LEU A 64 -13.89 -2.30 13.62
C LEU A 64 -12.62 -3.11 13.93
N ALA A 65 -12.72 -4.27 14.59
CA ALA A 65 -11.57 -5.10 14.95
C ALA A 65 -10.60 -5.40 13.78
N PRO A 66 -11.06 -5.87 12.60
CA PRO A 66 -10.16 -6.09 11.47
C PRO A 66 -9.61 -4.77 10.89
N LEU A 67 -10.37 -3.67 10.97
CA LEU A 67 -9.89 -2.36 10.52
C LEU A 67 -8.78 -1.81 11.42
N LEU A 68 -8.81 -2.12 12.72
CA LEU A 68 -7.77 -1.76 13.68
C LEU A 68 -6.48 -2.57 13.53
N ALA A 69 -6.54 -3.78 12.93
CA ALA A 69 -5.33 -4.57 12.68
C ALA A 69 -4.33 -3.86 11.76
N ILE A 70 -4.83 -3.06 10.80
CA ILE A 70 -4.00 -2.29 9.86
C ILE A 70 -3.16 -1.22 10.59
N PRO A 71 -3.72 -0.29 11.38
CA PRO A 71 -2.93 0.69 12.11
C PRO A 71 -2.09 0.04 13.21
N ILE A 72 -2.55 -1.04 13.86
CA ILE A 72 -1.75 -1.75 14.88
C ILE A 72 -0.46 -2.31 14.27
N THR A 73 -0.57 -2.98 13.11
CA THR A 73 0.62 -3.53 12.43
C THR A 73 1.53 -2.43 11.91
N ALA A 74 0.97 -1.32 11.38
CA ALA A 74 1.75 -0.15 10.98
C ALA A 74 2.50 0.49 12.16
N LEU A 75 1.85 0.68 13.32
CA LEU A 75 2.50 1.20 14.52
C LEU A 75 3.56 0.24 15.06
N ALA A 76 3.29 -1.06 15.08
CA ALA A 76 4.26 -2.05 15.52
C ALA A 76 5.54 -1.98 14.67
N LYS A 77 5.40 -1.91 13.34
CA LYS A 77 6.53 -1.73 12.42
C LYS A 77 7.23 -0.39 12.63
N PHE A 78 6.49 0.70 12.85
CA PHE A 78 7.06 2.02 13.14
C PHE A 78 7.86 2.08 14.44
N CYS A 79 7.42 1.37 15.48
CA CYS A 79 8.10 1.30 16.77
C CYS A 79 9.36 0.43 16.72
N LEU A 80 9.36 -0.63 15.91
CA LEU A 80 10.50 -1.53 15.71
C LEU A 80 11.55 -0.98 14.74
N ALA A 81 11.18 -0.05 13.86
CA ALA A 81 12.11 0.57 12.92
C ALA A 81 13.06 1.53 13.66
N ASP A 82 14.35 1.42 13.39
CA ASP A 82 15.38 2.32 13.93
C ASP A 82 15.53 3.58 13.06
N GLY A 83 15.98 4.68 13.67
CA GLY A 83 16.25 5.94 12.95
C GLY A 83 15.30 7.09 13.27
N THR A 84 15.41 8.19 12.51
CA THR A 84 14.61 9.40 12.72
C THR A 84 13.15 9.21 12.28
N ILE A 85 12.21 9.96 12.88
CA ILE A 85 10.77 9.86 12.59
C ILE A 85 10.48 9.94 11.09
N ILE A 86 11.13 10.87 10.38
CA ILE A 86 10.95 11.06 8.94
C ILE A 86 11.47 9.85 8.15
N GLN A 87 12.63 9.30 8.51
CA GLN A 87 13.18 8.11 7.88
C GLN A 87 12.26 6.90 8.08
N ARG A 88 11.72 6.71 9.30
CA ARG A 88 10.79 5.61 9.60
C ARG A 88 9.51 5.69 8.77
N TRP A 89 8.93 6.88 8.62
CA TRP A 89 7.76 7.07 7.76
C TRP A 89 8.08 6.79 6.30
N MET A 90 9.21 7.29 5.81
CA MET A 90 9.63 7.09 4.42
C MET A 90 9.91 5.62 4.12
N ASP A 91 10.50 4.90 5.07
CA ASP A 91 10.75 3.46 5.00
C ASP A 91 9.44 2.66 4.94
N LEU A 92 8.47 2.98 5.80
CA LEU A 92 7.15 2.31 5.80
C LEU A 92 6.32 2.53 4.52
N PHE A 93 6.52 3.65 3.82
CA PHE A 93 5.88 3.92 2.54
C PHE A 93 6.67 3.37 1.35
N CYS A 94 7.89 2.89 1.57
CA CYS A 94 8.70 2.24 0.55
C CYS A 94 8.38 0.74 0.53
N PRO A 95 8.19 0.12 -0.64
CA PRO A 95 8.12 -1.33 -0.72
C PRO A 95 9.46 -1.95 -0.29
N ASP A 96 9.38 -3.14 0.32
CA ASP A 96 10.54 -3.93 0.73
C ASP A 96 11.44 -4.27 -0.47
N ASP A 97 12.75 -4.43 -0.26
CA ASP A 97 13.71 -4.76 -1.33
C ASP A 97 13.45 -6.17 -1.92
N GLU A 98 12.78 -7.04 -1.16
CA GLU A 98 12.32 -8.34 -1.66
C GLU A 98 11.07 -8.25 -2.53
N TRP A 99 10.34 -7.14 -2.48
CA TRP A 99 9.11 -6.95 -3.24
C TRP A 99 9.43 -6.77 -4.74
N GLY A 100 9.16 -7.80 -5.54
CA GLY A 100 9.41 -7.77 -6.98
C GLY A 100 9.48 -9.16 -7.62
N PRO A 101 10.01 -9.27 -8.85
CA PRO A 101 10.23 -10.55 -9.49
C PRO A 101 11.04 -11.50 -8.59
N ALA A 102 10.56 -12.74 -8.45
CA ALA A 102 11.24 -13.76 -7.66
C ALA A 102 12.62 -14.11 -8.24
N LEU A 103 12.81 -13.96 -9.56
CA LEU A 103 14.07 -14.23 -10.23
C LEU A 103 15.01 -13.01 -10.20
N ALA A 104 16.18 -13.18 -9.59
CA ALA A 104 17.18 -12.12 -9.43
C ALA A 104 17.64 -11.51 -10.77
N VAL A 105 17.66 -12.30 -11.85
CA VAL A 105 18.01 -11.84 -13.21
C VAL A 105 17.03 -10.75 -13.69
N HIS A 106 15.71 -10.99 -13.58
CA HIS A 106 14.70 -10.01 -13.96
C HIS A 106 14.67 -8.79 -13.04
N ARG A 107 15.09 -8.94 -11.78
CA ARG A 107 15.24 -7.81 -10.84
C ARG A 107 16.40 -6.89 -11.25
N ALA A 108 17.52 -7.46 -11.68
CA ALA A 108 18.74 -6.72 -12.02
C ALA A 108 18.59 -5.88 -13.30
N GLU A 109 17.82 -6.37 -14.26
CA GLU A 109 17.62 -5.73 -15.56
C GLU A 109 16.83 -4.41 -15.45
N TYR A 110 15.82 -4.35 -14.59
CA TYR A 110 14.92 -3.18 -14.48
C TYR A 110 15.16 -2.32 -13.24
N TYR A 111 15.66 -2.87 -12.13
CA TYR A 111 15.96 -2.13 -10.90
C TYR A 111 17.44 -2.26 -10.49
N PRO A 112 18.40 -1.83 -11.34
CA PRO A 112 19.82 -2.01 -11.05
C PRO A 112 20.27 -1.27 -9.78
N LEU A 113 19.50 -0.28 -9.32
CA LEU A 113 19.78 0.48 -8.09
C LEU A 113 19.39 -0.27 -6.80
N GLN A 114 18.44 -1.21 -6.87
CA GLN A 114 17.99 -1.99 -5.72
C GLN A 114 19.00 -3.09 -5.35
N ILE A 115 19.66 -3.67 -6.35
CA ILE A 115 20.64 -4.74 -6.11
C ILE A 115 22.02 -4.11 -5.81
N PRO A 116 22.65 -4.39 -4.65
CA PRO A 116 23.96 -3.83 -4.32
C PRO A 116 25.05 -4.17 -5.35
N GLU A 117 25.00 -5.39 -5.90
CA GLU A 117 25.87 -5.86 -6.98
C GLU A 117 25.68 -5.05 -8.27
N ALA A 118 24.43 -4.88 -8.74
CA ALA A 118 24.14 -4.13 -9.97
C ALA A 118 24.39 -2.62 -9.80
N ARG A 119 24.13 -2.08 -8.61
CA ARG A 119 24.46 -0.70 -8.23
C ARG A 119 25.94 -0.41 -8.47
N ARG A 120 26.81 -1.32 -8.02
CA ARG A 120 28.27 -1.19 -8.19
C ARG A 120 28.73 -1.24 -9.66
N LEU A 121 27.92 -1.77 -10.58
CA LEU A 121 28.19 -1.80 -12.02
C LEU A 121 27.72 -0.53 -12.76
N VAL A 122 26.71 0.17 -12.22
CA VAL A 122 26.20 1.44 -12.78
C VAL A 122 26.99 2.66 -12.31
N PHE A 123 27.39 2.71 -11.03
CA PHE A 123 28.19 3.80 -10.46
C PHE A 123 29.73 3.77 -10.66
N PRO A 124 30.41 2.72 -11.18
CA PRO A 124 31.86 2.73 -11.33
C PRO A 124 32.30 3.67 -12.47
N ALA A 125 31.43 3.91 -13.46
CA ALA A 125 31.72 4.79 -14.60
C ALA A 125 31.66 6.28 -14.22
N GLN A 126 30.75 6.69 -13.33
CA GLN A 126 30.56 8.10 -12.98
C GLN A 126 31.66 8.65 -12.06
N LYS A 127 32.33 7.79 -11.28
CA LYS A 127 33.41 8.22 -10.38
C LYS A 127 34.73 8.47 -11.11
N GLN A 128 34.91 7.94 -12.31
CA GLN A 128 36.13 8.11 -13.13
C GLN A 128 36.05 9.42 -13.96
N VAL A 129 34.88 9.72 -14.55
CA VAL A 129 34.73 10.87 -15.46
C VAL A 129 34.81 12.22 -14.74
N HIS A 130 34.48 12.30 -13.45
CA HIS A 130 34.58 13.56 -12.69
C HIS A 130 35.96 13.78 -12.05
N SER A 131 36.79 12.73 -11.90
CA SER A 131 38.15 12.83 -11.35
C SER A 131 39.24 13.09 -12.39
N GLU A 132 38.92 13.00 -13.67
CA GLU A 132 39.90 13.22 -14.77
C GLU A 132 39.81 14.63 -15.39
N THR A 133 38.93 15.50 -14.89
CA THR A 133 38.74 16.88 -15.39
C THR A 133 39.36 17.98 -14.52
N TYR A 134 40.29 17.65 -13.62
CA TYR A 134 41.04 18.64 -12.84
C TYR A 134 42.49 18.25 -12.64
#